data_AF-A0A2V7KS00-F1
#
_entry.id   AF-A0A2V7KS00-F1
#
_cell.length_a   1.000
_cell.length_b   1.000
_cell.length_c   1.000
_cell.angle_alpha   90.00
_cell.angle_beta   90.00
_cell.angle_gamma   90.00
#
_symmetry.space_group_name_H-M   'P 1'
#
loop_
_entity.id
_entity.type
_entity.pdbx_description
1 polymer ?
#
loop_
_entity_poly.entity_id
_entity_poly.type
_entity_poly.pdbx_seq_one_letter_code
_entity_poly.pdbx_strand_id
1 'polypeptide(L)'
;MRQRRRRGHHREPRLARAHAQAPHFPAHRVLLARSRAGQRRFLPAQGRVAGIRRHAHRGDRRARQARRARSRAAQARAGELPAGGARRRQRRRHRRSRSPGAGSRLSRCRRHQCLAARRGAAVTATRIYISAGEPSADAHAAAVATALRQRLPGVELEALGGPLLERAGVRVLDRMESYSVVGFVEALEKIPAHFRLLNRIKKSFADKRYDLVILVDYPGYHLRAAAAAAAAGIPVLYYIAPQMWAWGPKRVKKLAPVQQLAVILPFEEQFFRERGVPATFVGHPLKDRPPPPARADARRALGLDPERPTLGLFPGSRRQEVKRHWRIVREAAALVTAQRPDVQIVVAGTAHADYPDPGGITVHLGDPLLVFAAADAGICKSGTTTLEAAVADMPMVITYRVHPISWFIAGRVVRVQWAGLVNLVAGYEVAPEFLQARARPDVLAAGVLPLLDARNPATRRQREGLQIVRDRLGAPGAAQRVAELAAGLIR
;
A
#
# COMPACT_ATOMS: atom_id res chain seq x y z
N MET A 1 -53.51 -40.68 38.94
CA MET A 1 -53.36 -40.12 40.31
C MET A 1 -51.89 -39.71 40.48
N ARG A 2 -51.49 -38.43 40.59
CA ARG A 2 -51.54 -37.52 41.77
C ARG A 2 -50.88 -38.06 43.05
N GLN A 3 -49.67 -37.58 43.36
CA GLN A 3 -49.18 -37.06 44.68
C GLN A 3 -47.76 -36.44 44.47
N ARG A 4 -47.57 -35.12 44.60
CA ARG A 4 -47.18 -34.30 45.78
C ARG A 4 -45.76 -34.61 46.31
N ARG A 5 -44.74 -33.75 46.07
CA ARG A 5 -44.40 -32.43 46.69
C ARG A 5 -44.06 -32.43 48.20
N ARG A 6 -42.76 -32.32 48.53
CA ARG A 6 -42.10 -31.47 49.56
C ARG A 6 -40.67 -31.22 49.03
N ARG A 7 -40.11 -30.03 48.77
CA ARG A 7 -39.87 -28.80 49.56
C ARG A 7 -39.14 -29.03 50.89
N GLY A 8 -37.86 -28.69 50.91
CA GLY A 8 -37.05 -28.37 52.08
C GLY A 8 -36.12 -27.20 51.73
N HIS A 9 -36.05 -26.18 52.60
CA HIS A 9 -35.11 -25.06 52.48
C HIS A 9 -33.75 -25.44 53.08
N HIS A 10 -32.64 -24.85 52.59
CA HIS A 10 -31.76 -24.04 53.44
C HIS A 10 -30.67 -23.26 52.67
N ARG A 11 -30.63 -21.94 52.93
CA ARG A 11 -29.50 -21.00 53.03
C ARG A 11 -28.43 -20.90 51.90
N GLU A 12 -28.36 -19.68 51.34
CA GLU A 12 -27.13 -19.08 50.80
C GLU A 12 -25.97 -19.11 51.84
N PRO A 13 -24.73 -19.03 51.35
CA PRO A 13 -23.77 -18.06 51.89
C PRO A 13 -23.48 -16.96 50.86
N ARG A 14 -23.62 -15.71 51.30
CA ARG A 14 -23.08 -14.53 50.61
C ARG A 14 -21.57 -14.37 50.91
N LEU A 15 -20.96 -13.40 50.23
CA LEU A 15 -19.59 -12.87 50.38
C LEU A 15 -18.56 -13.60 49.47
N ALA A 16 -17.63 -12.91 48.79
CA ALA A 16 -17.34 -11.47 48.78
C ALA A 16 -17.02 -10.95 47.37
N ARG A 17 -17.35 -9.68 47.11
CA ARG A 17 -16.74 -8.90 46.02
C ARG A 17 -15.28 -8.64 46.38
N ALA A 18 -14.33 -9.11 45.57
CA ALA A 18 -12.95 -8.67 45.64
C ALA A 18 -12.63 -7.78 44.43
N HIS A 19 -12.44 -6.48 44.68
CA HIS A 19 -11.77 -5.61 43.73
C HIS A 19 -10.29 -5.99 43.67
N ALA A 20 -9.80 -6.37 42.49
CA ALA A 20 -8.38 -6.28 42.13
C ALA A 20 -8.30 -5.36 40.90
N GLN A 21 -8.28 -4.05 41.10
CA GLN A 21 -7.03 -3.27 41.23
C GLN A 21 -6.00 -3.69 40.17
N ALA A 22 -5.92 -2.86 39.12
CA ALA A 22 -4.91 -2.98 38.10
C ALA A 22 -3.50 -2.70 38.68
N PRO A 23 -2.48 -3.51 38.38
CA PRO A 23 -1.11 -3.11 38.63
C PRO A 23 -0.68 -2.09 37.58
N HIS A 24 -0.50 -0.84 38.01
CA HIS A 24 0.31 0.13 37.29
C HIS A 24 1.74 -0.43 37.12
N PHE A 25 2.14 -0.77 35.90
CA PHE A 25 3.55 -1.05 35.60
C PHE A 25 4.27 0.20 35.10
N PRO A 26 5.39 0.61 35.73
CA PRO A 26 6.07 1.85 35.41
C PRO A 26 6.85 1.77 34.09
N ALA A 27 6.92 2.89 33.38
CA ALA A 27 7.63 3.03 32.12
C ALA A 27 9.16 3.01 32.29
N HIS A 28 9.76 1.82 32.37
CA HIS A 28 11.20 1.66 32.31
C HIS A 28 11.73 1.89 30.88
N ARG A 29 12.44 3.01 30.70
CA ARG A 29 13.25 3.27 29.51
C ARG A 29 14.33 2.20 29.38
N VAL A 30 14.18 1.28 28.43
CA VAL A 30 15.33 0.50 27.93
C VAL A 30 16.19 1.43 27.07
N LEU A 31 17.19 2.06 27.72
CA LEU A 31 18.27 2.74 27.03
C LEU A 31 19.12 1.70 26.29
N LEU A 32 19.19 1.81 24.97
CA LEU A 32 20.14 1.06 24.15
C LEU A 32 21.56 1.24 24.72
N ALA A 33 22.17 0.13 25.13
CA ALA A 33 23.47 0.13 25.78
C ALA A 33 24.54 0.79 24.88
N ARG A 34 25.15 1.88 25.38
CA ARG A 34 26.32 2.49 24.76
C ARG A 34 27.54 1.66 25.12
N SER A 35 28.14 0.99 24.13
CA SER A 35 29.50 0.49 24.26
C SER A 35 30.44 1.66 24.58
N ARG A 36 31.09 1.63 25.74
CA ARG A 36 32.20 2.52 26.08
C ARG A 36 33.50 1.77 25.83
N ALA A 37 34.38 2.39 25.04
CA ALA A 37 35.73 1.89 24.82
C ALA A 37 36.63 2.16 26.03
N GLY A 38 37.62 1.30 26.22
CA GLY A 38 38.87 1.64 26.93
C GLY A 38 39.20 0.77 28.13
N GLN A 39 40.11 -0.18 27.93
CA GLN A 39 41.41 -0.16 28.63
C GLN A 39 42.46 -0.97 27.84
N ARG A 40 43.72 -0.53 27.93
CA ARG A 40 44.90 -1.14 27.27
C ARG A 40 45.72 -1.91 28.31
N ARG A 41 46.24 -3.09 27.93
CA ARG A 41 47.51 -3.74 28.35
C ARG A 41 47.43 -5.22 27.92
N PHE A 42 48.48 -5.94 27.55
CA PHE A 42 49.82 -5.63 27.02
C PHE A 42 50.33 -6.95 26.39
N LEU A 43 51.23 -6.93 25.39
CA LEU A 43 51.85 -8.16 24.86
C LEU A 43 52.94 -8.69 25.83
N PRO A 44 53.38 -9.95 25.67
CA PRO A 44 54.58 -10.16 24.87
C PRO A 44 54.44 -11.25 23.79
N ALA A 45 55.42 -11.29 22.89
CA ALA A 45 55.49 -12.18 21.73
C ALA A 45 56.73 -13.07 21.79
N GLN A 46 56.75 -14.16 21.03
CA GLN A 46 57.96 -14.76 20.45
C GLN A 46 57.60 -15.69 19.26
N GLY A 47 58.50 -15.81 18.27
CA GLY A 47 58.31 -16.65 17.06
C GLY A 47 58.47 -15.88 15.73
N ARG A 48 59.72 -15.71 15.27
CA ARG A 48 60.09 -15.16 13.94
C ARG A 48 60.63 -16.27 13.01
N VAL A 49 60.91 -15.86 11.75
CA VAL A 49 61.72 -16.51 10.68
C VAL A 49 60.91 -17.55 9.88
N ALA A 50 60.82 -17.55 8.53
CA ALA A 50 61.27 -16.66 7.43
C ALA A 50 60.12 -16.48 6.40
N GLY A 51 60.16 -15.79 5.24
CA GLY A 51 61.21 -15.08 4.49
C GLY A 51 61.60 -15.80 3.17
N ILE A 52 61.20 -15.25 2.01
CA ILE A 52 61.98 -15.24 0.74
C ILE A 52 61.41 -14.13 -0.18
N ARG A 53 62.25 -13.65 -1.11
CA ARG A 53 62.13 -12.34 -1.79
C ARG A 53 61.37 -12.39 -3.12
N ARG A 54 60.66 -11.28 -3.37
CA ARG A 54 60.57 -10.50 -4.63
C ARG A 54 61.25 -11.08 -5.89
N HIS A 55 60.51 -11.07 -7.00
CA HIS A 55 61.02 -10.47 -8.25
C HIS A 55 59.95 -9.58 -8.88
N ALA A 56 60.37 -8.42 -9.36
CA ALA A 56 59.60 -7.54 -10.22
C ALA A 56 60.47 -7.21 -11.43
N HIS A 57 59.92 -7.25 -12.64
CA HIS A 57 60.59 -6.77 -13.83
C HIS A 57 59.81 -5.63 -14.48
N ARG A 58 60.55 -4.60 -14.88
CA ARG A 58 60.09 -3.45 -15.67
C ARG A 58 60.40 -3.68 -17.15
N GLY A 59 59.68 -2.97 -18.01
CA GLY A 59 60.12 -2.59 -19.36
C GLY A 59 59.24 -3.16 -20.48
N ASP A 60 58.96 -2.43 -21.56
CA ASP A 60 59.03 -0.97 -21.73
C ASP A 60 58.05 -0.50 -22.84
N ARG A 61 58.02 0.81 -23.11
CA ARG A 61 57.11 1.59 -23.94
C ARG A 61 57.37 1.49 -25.46
N ARG A 62 56.49 2.20 -26.20
CA ARG A 62 56.57 2.71 -27.61
C ARG A 62 55.92 1.79 -28.65
N ALA A 63 55.27 2.27 -29.72
CA ALA A 63 54.77 3.60 -30.13
C ALA A 63 53.60 3.38 -31.12
N ARG A 64 52.47 4.10 -31.04
CA ARG A 64 52.13 5.34 -31.77
C ARG A 64 52.46 5.40 -33.28
N GLN A 65 51.38 5.58 -34.07
CA GLN A 65 51.25 6.20 -35.42
C GLN A 65 51.22 5.34 -36.69
N ALA A 66 50.00 5.14 -37.21
CA ALA A 66 49.50 5.69 -38.49
C ALA A 66 47.97 5.90 -38.30
N ARG A 67 47.27 7.02 -38.58
CA ARG A 67 47.23 7.96 -39.74
C ARG A 67 46.93 7.24 -41.06
N ARG A 68 46.06 7.70 -41.97
CA ARG A 68 45.07 8.81 -42.02
C ARG A 68 44.28 8.65 -43.33
N ALA A 69 42.95 8.58 -43.33
CA ALA A 69 42.11 8.95 -44.47
C ALA A 69 40.63 9.00 -44.07
N ARG A 70 39.77 9.88 -44.60
CA ARG A 70 39.98 11.23 -45.19
C ARG A 70 38.71 12.01 -44.89
N SER A 71 38.82 13.24 -44.40
CA SER A 71 37.71 14.19 -44.32
C SER A 71 37.74 15.14 -45.52
N ARG A 72 36.54 15.59 -45.95
CA ARG A 72 36.19 16.77 -46.79
C ARG A 72 35.53 16.49 -48.14
N ALA A 73 34.28 16.93 -48.27
CA ALA A 73 33.66 17.68 -49.39
C ALA A 73 32.19 17.97 -48.97
N ALA A 74 31.77 19.22 -48.75
CA ALA A 74 31.26 20.17 -49.76
C ALA A 74 29.89 19.71 -50.32
N GLN A 75 28.76 20.27 -49.86
CA GLN A 75 28.12 21.53 -50.29
C GLN A 75 27.22 21.40 -51.54
N ALA A 76 25.92 21.62 -51.31
CA ALA A 76 24.93 22.33 -52.14
C ALA A 76 24.85 22.11 -53.67
N ARG A 77 23.69 21.62 -54.12
CA ARG A 77 22.74 22.21 -55.12
C ARG A 77 21.58 21.20 -55.29
N ALA A 78 20.29 21.54 -55.18
CA ALA A 78 19.44 22.57 -55.83
C ALA A 78 18.70 22.02 -57.07
N GLY A 79 17.44 22.42 -57.21
CA GLY A 79 16.51 22.04 -58.29
C GLY A 79 15.39 21.08 -57.84
N GLU A 80 14.12 21.29 -58.19
CA GLU A 80 13.45 22.51 -58.66
C GLU A 80 11.93 22.36 -58.50
N LEU A 81 11.19 23.47 -58.40
CA LEU A 81 9.72 23.47 -58.57
C LEU A 81 9.38 23.48 -60.07
N PRO A 82 8.13 23.19 -60.45
CA PRO A 82 7.31 24.33 -60.86
C PRO A 82 5.86 24.31 -60.36
N ALA A 83 5.26 25.50 -60.41
CA ALA A 83 3.87 25.75 -60.07
C ALA A 83 2.92 25.58 -61.28
N GLY A 84 1.61 25.56 -61.05
CA GLY A 84 0.62 25.86 -62.08
C GLY A 84 -0.65 25.01 -62.04
N GLY A 85 -1.76 25.57 -61.52
CA GLY A 85 -3.05 24.88 -61.48
C GLY A 85 -4.16 25.79 -60.95
N ALA A 86 -4.64 26.71 -61.78
CA ALA A 86 -5.54 27.79 -61.36
C ALA A 86 -6.96 27.67 -61.92
N ARG A 87 -7.94 28.27 -61.20
CA ARG A 87 -9.32 28.61 -61.63
C ARG A 87 -10.26 27.39 -61.76
N ARG A 88 -11.46 27.41 -61.14
CA ARG A 88 -12.53 28.36 -61.47
C ARG A 88 -13.53 28.61 -60.33
N ARG A 89 -13.95 29.88 -60.20
CA ARG A 89 -15.24 30.28 -59.60
C ARG A 89 -16.31 30.32 -60.70
N GLN A 90 -17.52 29.84 -60.40
CA GLN A 90 -18.80 30.40 -60.88
C GLN A 90 -19.58 30.75 -59.60
N ARG A 91 -20.13 31.94 -59.31
CA ARG A 91 -20.78 33.04 -60.06
C ARG A 91 -22.13 32.68 -60.70
N ARG A 92 -23.20 32.87 -59.92
CA ARG A 92 -24.49 33.60 -60.16
C ARG A 92 -25.17 33.65 -58.78
N ARG A 93 -25.58 34.77 -58.13
CA ARG A 93 -26.20 36.06 -58.51
C ARG A 93 -27.54 35.93 -59.25
N HIS A 94 -28.65 35.99 -58.50
CA HIS A 94 -29.82 36.88 -58.68
C HIS A 94 -30.49 37.02 -57.28
N ARG A 95 -30.73 38.18 -56.65
CA ARG A 95 -31.44 39.45 -56.94
C ARG A 95 -32.98 39.40 -56.80
N ARG A 96 -33.47 39.98 -55.68
CA ARG A 96 -34.81 40.63 -55.46
C ARG A 96 -36.02 39.65 -55.53
N SER A 97 -37.19 39.90 -54.92
CA SER A 97 -37.80 41.13 -54.38
C SER A 97 -38.73 40.91 -53.17
N ARG A 98 -38.79 41.97 -52.34
CA ARG A 98 -39.88 42.48 -51.46
C ARG A 98 -41.33 41.95 -51.72
N SER A 99 -41.98 41.53 -50.63
CA SER A 99 -43.22 42.05 -49.95
C SER A 99 -44.43 42.58 -50.77
N PRO A 100 -45.64 42.79 -50.20
CA PRO A 100 -46.12 42.57 -48.81
C PRO A 100 -47.50 41.84 -48.70
N GLY A 101 -48.02 41.66 -47.48
CA GLY A 101 -49.42 41.27 -47.22
C GLY A 101 -49.79 41.41 -45.74
N ALA A 102 -50.88 42.13 -45.41
CA ALA A 102 -51.27 42.50 -44.05
C ALA A 102 -52.54 41.77 -43.56
N GLY A 103 -52.73 41.67 -42.24
CA GLY A 103 -53.94 41.10 -41.62
C GLY A 103 -54.05 41.36 -40.11
N SER A 104 -55.08 42.12 -39.71
CA SER A 104 -55.55 42.46 -38.35
C SER A 104 -55.64 41.28 -37.37
N ARG A 105 -55.20 41.38 -36.11
CA ARG A 105 -55.84 42.03 -34.93
C ARG A 105 -57.27 41.52 -34.60
N LEU A 106 -57.46 40.79 -33.48
CA LEU A 106 -58.15 41.26 -32.25
C LEU A 106 -58.47 40.16 -31.19
N SER A 107 -57.99 40.38 -29.96
CA SER A 107 -58.60 40.12 -28.63
C SER A 107 -59.58 38.96 -28.37
N ARG A 108 -59.32 38.18 -27.29
CA ARG A 108 -60.29 37.97 -26.19
C ARG A 108 -59.63 37.58 -24.85
N CYS A 109 -60.44 37.57 -23.78
CA CYS A 109 -60.02 37.82 -22.40
C CYS A 109 -60.10 36.58 -21.48
N ARG A 110 -59.38 36.63 -20.35
CA ARG A 110 -59.52 35.82 -19.11
C ARG A 110 -59.39 34.28 -19.20
N ARG A 111 -58.47 33.72 -18.42
CA ARG A 111 -58.75 33.21 -17.04
C ARG A 111 -57.46 32.89 -16.28
N HIS A 112 -57.48 33.09 -14.97
CA HIS A 112 -56.44 32.62 -14.07
C HIS A 112 -56.44 31.08 -14.00
N GLN A 113 -55.26 30.47 -14.11
CA GLN A 113 -54.91 29.30 -13.30
C GLN A 113 -53.46 29.47 -12.81
N CYS A 114 -53.32 29.74 -11.51
CA CYS A 114 -52.04 29.67 -10.83
C CYS A 114 -51.64 28.21 -10.62
N LEU A 115 -51.11 27.57 -11.66
CA LEU A 115 -50.16 26.48 -11.46
C LEU A 115 -48.81 27.10 -11.16
N ALA A 116 -48.59 27.39 -9.87
CA ALA A 116 -47.25 27.61 -9.36
C ALA A 116 -46.46 26.32 -9.58
N ALA A 117 -45.77 26.25 -10.72
CA ALA A 117 -44.80 25.21 -10.99
C ALA A 117 -43.78 25.26 -9.85
N ARG A 118 -43.91 24.33 -8.90
CA ARG A 118 -42.83 23.95 -8.01
C ARG A 118 -41.68 23.58 -8.94
N ARG A 119 -40.76 24.53 -9.13
CA ARG A 119 -39.44 24.25 -9.70
C ARG A 119 -38.83 23.23 -8.74
N GLY A 120 -38.97 21.95 -9.09
CA GLY A 120 -38.13 20.93 -8.49
C GLY A 120 -36.71 21.43 -8.68
N ALA A 121 -36.02 21.71 -7.58
CA ALA A 121 -34.61 22.02 -7.65
C ALA A 121 -33.98 20.86 -8.44
N ALA A 122 -33.33 21.18 -9.56
CA ALA A 122 -32.62 20.17 -10.30
C ALA A 122 -31.60 19.57 -9.33
N VAL A 123 -31.83 18.32 -8.92
CA VAL A 123 -30.95 17.62 -7.99
C VAL A 123 -29.64 17.45 -8.73
N THR A 124 -28.71 18.36 -8.47
CA THR A 124 -27.36 18.31 -9.03
C THR A 124 -26.74 17.02 -8.56
N ALA A 125 -26.39 16.15 -9.52
CA ALA A 125 -25.84 14.84 -9.21
C ALA A 125 -24.62 15.00 -8.30
N THR A 126 -24.67 14.34 -7.14
CA THR A 126 -23.59 14.37 -6.15
C THR A 126 -22.28 13.99 -6.82
N ARG A 127 -21.28 14.87 -6.74
CA ARG A 127 -19.99 14.68 -7.40
C ARG A 127 -18.88 14.51 -6.38
N ILE A 128 -18.25 13.33 -6.39
CA ILE A 128 -17.18 12.95 -5.45
C ILE A 128 -15.86 12.88 -6.20
N TYR A 129 -14.83 13.51 -5.64
CA TYR A 129 -13.46 13.38 -6.13
C TYR A 129 -12.70 12.32 -5.31
N ILE A 130 -12.17 11.30 -5.99
CA ILE A 130 -11.37 10.22 -5.36
C ILE A 130 -9.90 10.38 -5.76
N SER A 131 -8.97 10.15 -4.83
CA SER A 131 -7.53 10.32 -5.09
C SER A 131 -6.75 9.11 -4.59
N ALA A 132 -6.11 8.40 -5.54
CA ALA A 132 -5.27 7.23 -5.31
C ALA A 132 -3.93 7.40 -6.05
N GLY A 133 -2.82 7.36 -5.31
CA GLY A 133 -1.48 7.66 -5.83
C GLY A 133 -0.59 6.45 -6.13
N GLU A 134 -1.05 5.22 -5.86
CA GLU A 134 -0.31 3.97 -6.09
C GLU A 134 -1.26 2.79 -6.34
N PRO A 135 -0.80 1.67 -6.95
CA PRO A 135 -1.68 0.55 -7.34
C PRO A 135 -2.50 -0.09 -6.21
N SER A 136 -1.94 -0.13 -4.99
CA SER A 136 -2.65 -0.56 -3.78
C SER A 136 -3.83 0.35 -3.46
N ALA A 137 -3.60 1.66 -3.48
CA ALA A 137 -4.64 2.66 -3.27
C ALA A 137 -5.69 2.65 -4.39
N ASP A 138 -5.30 2.41 -5.65
CA ASP A 138 -6.22 2.28 -6.79
C ASP A 138 -7.19 1.10 -6.62
N ALA A 139 -6.69 -0.06 -6.17
CA ALA A 139 -7.54 -1.22 -5.87
C ALA A 139 -8.54 -0.94 -4.74
N HIS A 140 -8.08 -0.30 -3.66
CA HIS A 140 -8.95 0.07 -2.53
C HIS A 140 -9.97 1.16 -2.90
N ALA A 141 -9.56 2.13 -3.71
CA ALA A 141 -10.41 3.20 -4.21
C ALA A 141 -11.49 2.67 -5.18
N ALA A 142 -11.13 1.73 -6.06
CA ALA A 142 -12.06 1.08 -6.99
C ALA A 142 -13.16 0.31 -6.25
N ALA A 143 -12.81 -0.44 -5.20
CA ALA A 143 -13.80 -1.12 -4.36
C ALA A 143 -14.76 -0.13 -3.68
N VAL A 144 -14.25 0.99 -3.16
CA VAL A 144 -15.07 2.07 -2.58
C VAL A 144 -15.96 2.73 -3.64
N ALA A 145 -15.46 2.97 -4.86
CA ALA A 145 -16.24 3.53 -5.95
C ALA A 145 -17.43 2.63 -6.36
N THR A 146 -17.23 1.32 -6.41
CA THR A 146 -18.30 0.34 -6.65
C THR A 146 -19.35 0.38 -5.53
N ALA A 147 -18.92 0.38 -4.26
CA ALA A 147 -19.83 0.46 -3.12
C ALA A 147 -20.59 1.80 -3.05
N LEU A 148 -19.94 2.92 -3.42
CA LEU A 148 -20.57 4.24 -3.52
C LEU A 148 -21.69 4.26 -4.57
N ARG A 149 -21.46 3.68 -5.75
CA ARG A 149 -22.48 3.61 -6.82
C ARG A 149 -23.70 2.78 -6.44
N GLN A 150 -23.50 1.71 -5.68
CA GLN A 150 -24.59 0.91 -5.13
C GLN A 150 -25.41 1.69 -4.09
N ARG A 151 -24.78 2.56 -3.30
CA ARG A 151 -25.42 3.31 -2.21
C ARG A 151 -25.99 4.68 -2.62
N LEU A 152 -25.42 5.31 -3.64
CA LEU A 152 -25.78 6.63 -4.17
C LEU A 152 -26.04 6.55 -5.68
N PRO A 153 -27.26 6.14 -6.10
CA PRO A 153 -27.62 6.11 -7.52
C PRO A 153 -27.45 7.49 -8.16
N GLY A 154 -26.78 7.52 -9.32
CA GLY A 154 -26.49 8.78 -10.04
C GLY A 154 -25.25 9.55 -9.55
N VAL A 155 -24.47 9.03 -8.59
CA VAL A 155 -23.23 9.69 -8.14
C VAL A 155 -22.20 9.80 -9.28
N GLU A 156 -21.70 11.02 -9.50
CA GLU A 156 -20.61 11.29 -10.43
C GLU A 156 -19.26 11.12 -9.71
N LEU A 157 -18.42 10.21 -10.19
CA LEU A 157 -17.10 9.95 -9.62
C LEU A 157 -16.01 10.42 -10.58
N GLU A 158 -15.15 11.33 -10.12
CA GLU A 158 -13.94 11.79 -10.80
C GLU A 158 -12.71 11.40 -9.98
N ALA A 159 -11.56 11.12 -10.62
CA ALA A 159 -10.38 10.69 -9.86
C ALA A 159 -9.00 11.09 -10.40
N LEU A 160 -8.03 11.17 -9.48
CA LEU A 160 -6.64 10.76 -9.73
C LEU A 160 -6.56 9.27 -9.39
N GLY A 161 -6.15 8.43 -10.33
CA GLY A 161 -6.21 6.98 -10.14
C GLY A 161 -5.54 6.18 -11.25
N GLY A 162 -5.79 4.88 -11.24
CA GLY A 162 -5.24 3.92 -12.19
C GLY A 162 -6.32 3.10 -12.91
N PRO A 163 -5.91 1.99 -13.56
CA PRO A 163 -6.80 1.15 -14.37
C PRO A 163 -7.93 0.49 -13.58
N LEU A 164 -7.83 0.31 -12.26
CA LEU A 164 -8.90 -0.30 -11.47
C LEU A 164 -10.03 0.70 -11.21
N LEU A 165 -9.71 1.98 -10.95
CA LEU A 165 -10.71 3.05 -10.93
C LEU A 165 -11.36 3.25 -12.31
N GLU A 166 -10.60 3.21 -13.41
CA GLU A 166 -11.16 3.24 -14.77
C GLU A 166 -12.15 2.08 -14.99
N ARG A 167 -11.79 0.85 -14.58
CA ARG A 167 -12.66 -0.35 -14.69
C ARG A 167 -13.90 -0.31 -13.78
N ALA A 168 -13.81 0.34 -12.61
CA ALA A 168 -14.98 0.65 -11.78
C ALA A 168 -15.90 1.73 -12.43
N GLY A 169 -15.51 2.26 -13.59
CA GLY A 169 -16.23 3.25 -14.38
C GLY A 169 -16.11 4.67 -13.83
N VAL A 170 -15.07 4.95 -13.03
CA VAL A 170 -14.76 6.30 -12.51
C VAL A 170 -14.09 7.12 -13.60
N ARG A 171 -14.44 8.41 -13.71
CA ARG A 171 -13.78 9.33 -14.66
C ARG A 171 -12.40 9.72 -14.14
N VAL A 172 -11.37 8.97 -14.53
CA VAL A 172 -9.98 9.30 -14.20
C VAL A 172 -9.54 10.53 -15.01
N LEU A 173 -9.31 11.64 -14.30
CA LEU A 173 -8.81 12.91 -14.85
C LEU A 173 -7.28 12.91 -14.98
N ASP A 174 -6.61 12.12 -14.14
CA ASP A 174 -5.17 12.04 -14.00
C ASP A 174 -4.75 10.61 -13.69
N ARG A 175 -3.78 10.10 -14.46
CA ARG A 175 -3.25 8.75 -14.29
C ARG A 175 -2.10 8.71 -13.28
N MET A 176 -2.21 7.84 -12.28
CA MET A 176 -1.24 7.72 -11.18
C MET A 176 0.16 7.31 -11.65
N GLU A 177 0.28 6.63 -12.80
CA GLU A 177 1.54 6.21 -13.42
C GLU A 177 2.42 7.40 -13.80
N SER A 178 1.80 8.51 -14.22
CA SER A 178 2.50 9.76 -14.52
C SER A 178 3.21 10.32 -13.28
N TYR A 179 2.70 10.07 -12.08
CA TYR A 179 3.20 10.59 -10.81
C TYR A 179 3.98 9.56 -9.97
N SER A 180 3.75 8.26 -10.18
CA SER A 180 4.47 7.16 -9.54
C SER A 180 5.98 7.22 -9.82
N VAL A 181 6.79 6.92 -8.82
CA VAL A 181 8.25 7.13 -8.83
C VAL A 181 8.99 5.82 -8.56
N VAL A 182 10.04 5.49 -9.34
CA VAL A 182 10.82 4.24 -9.22
C VAL A 182 12.26 4.49 -8.72
N GLY A 183 12.55 5.66 -8.16
CA GLY A 183 13.86 5.99 -7.61
C GLY A 183 13.87 7.24 -6.71
N PHE A 184 15.03 7.61 -6.17
CA PHE A 184 15.20 8.87 -5.44
C PHE A 184 15.48 10.06 -6.38
N VAL A 185 16.16 9.81 -7.50
CA VAL A 185 16.48 10.83 -8.52
C VAL A 185 15.25 11.18 -9.35
N GLU A 186 14.57 10.17 -9.90
CA GLU A 186 13.27 10.28 -10.59
C GLU A 186 12.19 10.96 -9.71
N ALA A 187 12.30 10.87 -8.38
CA ALA A 187 11.40 11.55 -7.47
C ALA A 187 11.47 13.06 -7.65
N LEU A 188 12.69 13.59 -7.77
CA LEU A 188 12.99 15.01 -7.88
C LEU A 188 12.45 15.58 -9.19
N GLU A 189 12.64 14.85 -10.30
CA GLU A 189 12.13 15.21 -11.64
C GLU A 189 10.60 15.27 -11.69
N LYS A 190 9.91 14.42 -10.92
CA LYS A 190 8.44 14.43 -10.84
C LYS A 190 7.86 15.46 -9.86
N ILE A 191 8.67 16.20 -9.09
CA ILE A 191 8.17 17.24 -8.16
C ILE A 191 7.36 18.34 -8.88
N PRO A 192 7.81 18.94 -10.00
CA PRO A 192 7.04 19.96 -10.71
C PRO A 192 5.72 19.43 -11.29
N ALA A 193 5.62 18.14 -11.60
CA ALA A 193 4.36 17.51 -12.02
C ALA A 193 3.37 17.43 -10.86
N HIS A 194 3.82 17.01 -9.67
CA HIS A 194 2.99 16.98 -8.46
C HIS A 194 2.47 18.36 -8.04
N PHE A 195 3.29 19.42 -8.17
CA PHE A 195 2.82 20.78 -7.89
C PHE A 195 1.80 21.29 -8.92
N ARG A 196 1.96 20.96 -10.22
CA ARG A 196 0.96 21.28 -11.25
C ARG A 196 -0.37 20.56 -10.99
N LEU A 197 -0.33 19.27 -10.67
CA LEU A 197 -1.49 18.47 -10.25
C LEU A 197 -2.21 19.10 -9.05
N LEU A 198 -1.47 19.43 -7.99
CA LEU A 198 -2.01 20.06 -6.78
C LEU A 198 -2.68 21.41 -7.08
N ASN A 199 -2.07 22.24 -7.95
CA ASN A 199 -2.62 23.56 -8.28
C ASN A 199 -3.90 23.47 -9.12
N ARG A 200 -4.00 22.53 -10.07
CA ARG A 200 -5.23 22.30 -10.83
C ARG A 200 -6.36 21.78 -9.93
N ILE A 201 -6.06 20.85 -9.02
CA ILE A 201 -7.05 20.30 -8.09
C ILE A 201 -7.49 21.34 -7.06
N LYS A 202 -6.57 22.16 -6.54
CA LYS A 202 -6.90 23.35 -5.74
C LYS A 202 -7.88 24.28 -6.44
N LYS A 203 -7.69 24.55 -7.74
CA LYS A 203 -8.63 25.35 -8.53
C LYS A 203 -10.00 24.66 -8.59
N SER A 204 -10.06 23.37 -8.91
CA SER A 204 -11.33 22.62 -8.96
C SER A 204 -12.06 22.58 -7.60
N PHE A 205 -11.33 22.60 -6.48
CA PHE A 205 -11.91 22.72 -5.14
C PHE A 205 -12.42 24.14 -4.88
N ALA A 206 -11.67 25.19 -5.24
CA ALA A 206 -12.10 26.58 -5.12
C ALA A 206 -13.34 26.89 -5.98
N ASP A 207 -13.43 26.28 -7.17
CA ASP A 207 -14.60 26.31 -8.06
C ASP A 207 -15.81 25.51 -7.50
N LYS A 208 -15.71 24.95 -6.29
CA LYS A 208 -16.72 24.12 -5.58
C LYS A 208 -17.37 23.04 -6.45
N ARG A 209 -16.55 22.34 -7.23
CA ARG A 209 -17.01 21.29 -8.16
C ARG A 209 -17.44 19.98 -7.52
N TYR A 210 -17.15 19.75 -6.24
CA TYR A 210 -17.31 18.46 -5.57
C TYR A 210 -17.97 18.62 -4.21
N ASP A 211 -18.84 17.69 -3.87
CA ASP A 211 -19.53 17.61 -2.59
C ASP A 211 -18.74 16.81 -1.54
N LEU A 212 -17.77 16.00 -1.97
CA LEU A 212 -16.87 15.24 -1.10
C LEU A 212 -15.54 14.94 -1.79
N VAL A 213 -14.46 14.94 -1.02
CA VAL A 213 -13.13 14.45 -1.41
C VAL A 213 -12.79 13.18 -0.62
N ILE A 214 -12.46 12.09 -1.32
CA ILE A 214 -11.99 10.84 -0.73
C ILE A 214 -10.51 10.65 -1.08
N LEU A 215 -9.65 10.63 -0.06
CA LEU A 215 -8.21 10.46 -0.21
C LEU A 215 -7.80 9.07 0.26
N VAL A 216 -7.11 8.29 -0.58
CA VAL A 216 -6.74 6.90 -0.27
C VAL A 216 -5.22 6.77 -0.12
N ASP A 217 -4.76 6.48 1.10
CA ASP A 217 -3.34 6.40 1.50
C ASP A 217 -2.52 7.65 1.04
N TYR A 218 -1.34 7.47 0.46
CA TYR A 218 -0.49 8.45 -0.23
C TYR A 218 -0.27 9.82 0.48
N PRO A 219 0.18 9.84 1.76
CA PRO A 219 0.28 11.05 2.60
C PRO A 219 1.11 12.22 2.08
N GLY A 220 2.09 11.98 1.19
CA GLY A 220 2.98 13.03 0.69
C GLY A 220 2.24 14.13 -0.08
N TYR A 221 1.22 13.71 -0.84
CA TYR A 221 0.35 14.57 -1.64
C TYR A 221 -0.99 14.83 -0.92
N HIS A 222 -1.63 13.79 -0.39
CA HIS A 222 -2.99 13.88 0.18
C HIS A 222 -3.11 14.80 1.40
N LEU A 223 -2.09 14.95 2.25
CA LEU A 223 -2.13 15.93 3.35
C LEU A 223 -2.24 17.39 2.86
N ARG A 224 -1.77 17.68 1.63
CA ARG A 224 -1.94 19.02 1.01
C ARG A 224 -3.28 19.15 0.28
N ALA A 225 -3.78 18.05 -0.30
CA ALA A 225 -5.11 18.01 -0.92
C ALA A 225 -6.22 18.18 0.13
N ALA A 226 -6.12 17.50 1.28
CA ALA A 226 -7.04 17.64 2.41
C ALA A 226 -7.14 19.10 2.89
N ALA A 227 -6.00 19.74 3.11
CA ALA A 227 -5.94 21.16 3.50
C ALA A 227 -6.57 22.10 2.47
N ALA A 228 -6.43 21.79 1.17
CA ALA A 228 -7.04 22.57 0.09
C ALA A 228 -8.56 22.38 0.01
N ALA A 229 -9.05 21.15 0.15
CA ALA A 229 -10.48 20.83 0.13
C ALA A 229 -11.22 21.47 1.32
N ALA A 230 -10.68 21.31 2.53
CA ALA A 230 -11.24 21.91 3.74
C ALA A 230 -11.25 23.46 3.67
N ALA A 231 -10.20 24.07 3.11
CA ALA A 231 -10.16 25.53 2.89
C ALA A 231 -11.20 26.03 1.87
N ALA A 232 -11.67 25.17 0.96
CA ALA A 232 -12.79 25.45 0.06
C ALA A 232 -14.17 25.13 0.68
N GLY A 233 -14.21 24.58 1.89
CA GLY A 233 -15.43 24.11 2.56
C GLY A 233 -15.96 22.76 2.07
N ILE A 234 -15.15 21.98 1.33
CA ILE A 234 -15.52 20.65 0.84
C ILE A 234 -15.13 19.61 1.91
N PRO A 235 -16.00 18.66 2.27
CA PRO A 235 -15.65 17.62 3.21
C PRO A 235 -14.60 16.65 2.65
N VAL A 236 -13.82 16.06 3.55
CA VAL A 236 -12.67 15.20 3.31
C VAL A 236 -12.81 13.94 4.16
N LEU A 237 -13.05 12.83 3.47
CA LEU A 237 -12.89 11.48 4.00
C LEU A 237 -11.50 10.98 3.63
N TYR A 238 -10.71 10.58 4.62
CA TYR A 238 -9.38 10.01 4.37
C TYR A 238 -9.43 8.52 4.72
N TYR A 239 -9.25 7.66 3.71
CA TYR A 239 -9.25 6.21 3.84
C TYR A 239 -7.81 5.68 3.81
N ILE A 240 -7.51 4.71 4.68
CA ILE A 240 -6.16 4.18 4.95
C ILE A 240 -5.28 5.29 5.50
N ALA A 241 -5.27 5.39 6.83
CA ALA A 241 -4.56 6.45 7.52
C ALA A 241 -3.05 6.36 7.33
N PRO A 242 -2.35 7.51 7.21
CA PRO A 242 -0.89 7.52 7.29
C PRO A 242 -0.46 6.98 8.65
N GLN A 243 0.50 6.06 8.70
CA GLN A 243 0.99 5.38 9.91
C GLN A 243 1.77 6.30 10.89
N MET A 244 1.21 7.45 11.26
CA MET A 244 1.87 8.48 12.08
C MET A 244 2.15 8.01 13.51
N TRP A 245 1.42 7.00 13.99
CA TRP A 245 1.71 6.29 15.24
C TRP A 245 3.13 5.71 15.27
N ALA A 246 3.61 5.18 14.14
CA ALA A 246 4.92 4.54 14.07
C ALA A 246 6.08 5.53 14.19
N TRP A 247 6.01 6.69 13.52
CA TRP A 247 7.19 7.55 13.27
C TRP A 247 6.98 9.06 13.50
N GLY A 248 5.77 9.52 13.85
CA GLY A 248 5.57 10.95 14.07
C GLY A 248 4.21 11.34 14.66
N PRO A 249 3.88 10.97 15.92
CA PRO A 249 2.59 11.32 16.52
C PRO A 249 2.29 12.84 16.55
N LYS A 250 3.33 13.70 16.62
CA LYS A 250 3.17 15.16 16.50
C LYS A 250 2.59 15.61 15.16
N ARG A 251 2.71 14.81 14.10
CA ARG A 251 2.19 15.11 12.75
C ARG A 251 0.69 14.85 12.61
N VAL A 252 0.04 14.21 13.58
CA VAL A 252 -1.43 13.98 13.57
C VAL A 252 -2.20 15.29 13.42
N LYS A 253 -1.66 16.42 13.92
CA LYS A 253 -2.19 17.78 13.67
C LYS A 253 -2.36 18.15 12.19
N LYS A 254 -1.66 17.48 11.26
CA LYS A 254 -1.83 17.68 9.80
C LYS A 254 -3.09 17.02 9.24
N LEU A 255 -3.79 16.20 10.03
CA LEU A 255 -5.09 15.62 9.70
C LEU A 255 -6.26 16.49 10.22
N ALA A 256 -6.02 17.63 10.86
CA ALA A 256 -7.09 18.56 11.23
C ALA A 256 -8.03 18.99 10.06
N PRO A 257 -7.59 19.03 8.78
CA PRO A 257 -8.50 19.24 7.63
C PRO A 257 -9.41 18.06 7.26
N VAL A 258 -9.26 16.90 7.90
CA VAL A 258 -10.03 15.67 7.61
C VAL A 258 -11.18 15.58 8.61
N GLN A 259 -12.45 15.64 8.15
CA GLN A 259 -13.57 15.48 9.10
C GLN A 259 -13.81 14.02 9.48
N GLN A 260 -13.36 13.05 8.67
CA GLN A 260 -13.48 11.63 9.01
C GLN A 260 -12.31 10.80 8.45
N LEU A 261 -11.71 9.99 9.32
CA LEU A 261 -10.62 9.08 8.99
C LEU A 261 -11.11 7.61 9.04
N ALA A 262 -11.17 6.94 7.89
CA ALA A 262 -11.45 5.52 7.81
C ALA A 262 -10.16 4.71 7.97
N VAL A 263 -9.96 4.13 9.15
CA VAL A 263 -8.74 3.40 9.53
C VAL A 263 -8.89 1.89 9.34
N ILE A 264 -7.77 1.20 9.05
CA ILE A 264 -7.78 -0.22 8.67
C ILE A 264 -7.06 -1.13 9.66
N LEU A 265 -6.43 -0.58 10.70
CA LEU A 265 -5.91 -1.33 11.84
C LEU A 265 -6.74 -0.97 13.09
N PRO A 266 -7.11 -1.95 13.95
CA PRO A 266 -8.06 -1.73 15.03
C PRO A 266 -7.57 -0.71 16.08
N PHE A 267 -6.27 -0.67 16.36
CA PHE A 267 -5.68 0.27 17.31
C PHE A 267 -5.59 1.72 16.78
N GLU A 268 -5.73 1.93 15.46
CA GLU A 268 -5.61 3.27 14.88
C GLU A 268 -6.78 4.17 15.29
N GLU A 269 -7.99 3.62 15.43
CA GLU A 269 -9.18 4.43 15.75
C GLU A 269 -8.99 5.14 17.09
N GLN A 270 -8.65 4.40 18.14
CA GLN A 270 -8.38 4.97 19.45
C GLN A 270 -7.21 5.97 19.37
N PHE A 271 -6.10 5.61 18.70
CA PHE A 271 -4.93 6.48 18.56
C PHE A 271 -5.27 7.84 17.94
N PHE A 272 -6.11 7.88 16.89
CA PHE A 272 -6.49 9.14 16.25
C PHE A 272 -7.55 9.91 17.04
N ARG A 273 -8.55 9.23 17.62
CA ARG A 273 -9.61 9.86 18.44
C ARG A 273 -9.06 10.53 19.69
N GLU A 274 -8.13 9.89 20.42
CA GLU A 274 -7.39 10.49 21.54
C GLU A 274 -6.64 11.78 21.19
N ARG A 275 -6.39 12.03 19.89
CA ARG A 275 -5.62 13.16 19.37
C ARG A 275 -6.50 14.17 18.64
N GLY A 276 -7.83 14.08 18.82
CA GLY A 276 -8.81 15.02 18.29
C GLY A 276 -9.11 14.86 16.80
N VAL A 277 -8.77 13.72 16.19
CA VAL A 277 -9.11 13.42 14.79
C VAL A 277 -10.26 12.39 14.79
N PRO A 278 -11.43 12.71 14.23
CA PRO A 278 -12.52 11.74 14.10
C PRO A 278 -12.06 10.57 13.23
N ALA A 279 -12.16 9.36 13.77
CA ALA A 279 -11.73 8.14 13.11
C ALA A 279 -12.71 7.01 13.40
N THR A 280 -12.83 6.08 12.46
CA THR A 280 -13.64 4.86 12.60
C THR A 280 -12.91 3.71 11.93
N PHE A 281 -12.76 2.61 12.65
CA PHE A 281 -12.22 1.36 12.13
C PHE A 281 -13.22 0.73 11.17
N VAL A 282 -12.85 0.69 9.89
CA VAL A 282 -13.70 0.12 8.82
C VAL A 282 -13.38 -1.35 8.56
N GLY A 283 -12.53 -2.01 9.36
CA GLY A 283 -11.99 -3.32 9.03
C GLY A 283 -10.87 -3.25 7.99
N HIS A 284 -10.10 -4.32 7.85
CA HIS A 284 -8.96 -4.36 6.93
C HIS A 284 -9.37 -4.88 5.54
N PRO A 285 -9.03 -4.20 4.43
CA PRO A 285 -9.37 -4.62 3.06
C PRO A 285 -8.81 -5.98 2.59
N LEU A 286 -8.02 -6.67 3.42
CA LEU A 286 -7.56 -8.03 3.13
C LEU A 286 -8.67 -9.05 3.40
N LYS A 287 -9.65 -8.70 4.24
CA LYS A 287 -10.85 -9.51 4.50
C LYS A 287 -11.88 -9.43 3.36
N ASP A 288 -11.72 -8.47 2.46
CA ASP A 288 -12.59 -8.27 1.28
C ASP A 288 -12.08 -9.02 0.03
N ARG A 289 -10.89 -9.65 0.10
CA ARG A 289 -10.34 -10.45 -0.98
C ARG A 289 -11.03 -11.83 -1.06
N PRO A 290 -11.06 -12.47 -2.25
CA PRO A 290 -11.43 -13.88 -2.36
C PRO A 290 -10.59 -14.76 -1.42
N PRO A 291 -11.15 -15.86 -0.90
CA PRO A 291 -10.39 -16.80 -0.08
C PRO A 291 -9.23 -17.40 -0.89
N PRO A 292 -8.10 -17.74 -0.24
CA PRO A 292 -7.03 -18.49 -0.89
C PRO A 292 -7.55 -19.86 -1.39
N PRO A 293 -7.03 -20.38 -2.51
CA PRO A 293 -7.31 -21.74 -2.94
C PRO A 293 -6.73 -22.76 -1.94
N ALA A 294 -7.18 -24.01 -2.02
CA ALA A 294 -6.63 -25.08 -1.19
C ALA A 294 -5.13 -25.28 -1.46
N ARG A 295 -4.36 -25.65 -0.44
CA ARG A 295 -2.88 -25.73 -0.51
C ARG A 295 -2.37 -26.61 -1.65
N ALA A 296 -3.01 -27.77 -1.87
CA ALA A 296 -2.65 -28.69 -2.95
C ALA A 296 -2.94 -28.11 -4.35
N ASP A 297 -4.01 -27.34 -4.53
CA ASP A 297 -4.32 -26.64 -5.79
C ASP A 297 -3.34 -25.50 -6.04
N ALA A 298 -3.01 -24.73 -5.00
CA ALA A 298 -2.01 -23.68 -5.07
C ALA A 298 -0.63 -24.24 -5.47
N ARG A 299 -0.23 -25.39 -4.91
CA ARG A 299 0.99 -26.12 -5.30
C ARG A 299 0.96 -26.54 -6.76
N ARG A 300 -0.11 -27.21 -7.21
CA ARG A 300 -0.29 -27.60 -8.62
C ARG A 300 -0.20 -26.40 -9.57
N ALA A 301 -0.87 -25.29 -9.24
CA ALA A 301 -0.84 -24.05 -10.04
C ALA A 301 0.55 -23.39 -10.11
N LEU A 302 1.43 -23.66 -9.14
CA LEU A 302 2.82 -23.20 -9.08
C LEU A 302 3.84 -24.21 -9.64
N GLY A 303 3.39 -25.36 -10.16
CA GLY A 303 4.28 -26.44 -10.61
C GLY A 303 5.02 -27.14 -9.47
N LEU A 304 4.48 -27.07 -8.25
CA LEU A 304 5.00 -27.73 -7.05
C LEU A 304 4.32 -29.08 -6.80
N ASP A 305 4.94 -29.91 -5.98
CA ASP A 305 4.42 -31.21 -5.58
C ASP A 305 3.36 -31.00 -4.48
N PRO A 306 2.12 -31.49 -4.64
CA PRO A 306 1.05 -31.24 -3.67
C PRO A 306 1.35 -31.77 -2.27
N GLU A 307 2.14 -32.85 -2.13
CA GLU A 307 2.37 -33.54 -0.85
C GLU A 307 3.62 -33.01 -0.11
N ARG A 308 4.55 -32.36 -0.82
CA ARG A 308 5.82 -31.92 -0.23
C ARG A 308 5.70 -30.62 0.57
N PRO A 309 6.36 -30.50 1.74
CA PRO A 309 6.38 -29.26 2.49
C PRO A 309 6.94 -28.08 1.68
N THR A 310 6.32 -26.91 1.79
CA THR A 310 6.64 -25.75 0.95
C THR A 310 7.00 -24.52 1.80
N LEU A 311 8.17 -23.93 1.55
CA LEU A 311 8.62 -22.66 2.14
C LEU A 311 8.32 -21.49 1.19
N GLY A 312 7.50 -20.54 1.64
CA GLY A 312 7.22 -19.30 0.92
C GLY A 312 8.22 -18.18 1.25
N LEU A 313 8.80 -17.54 0.23
CA LEU A 313 9.70 -16.39 0.39
C LEU A 313 9.00 -15.10 -0.07
N PHE A 314 9.03 -14.06 0.75
CA PHE A 314 8.39 -12.78 0.46
C PHE A 314 9.37 -11.61 0.69
N PRO A 315 10.35 -11.38 -0.22
CA PRO A 315 11.40 -10.36 -0.05
C PRO A 315 10.92 -8.90 -0.19
N GLY A 316 9.69 -8.70 -0.66
CA GLY A 316 9.04 -7.39 -0.83
C GLY A 316 8.53 -7.17 -2.25
N SER A 317 7.61 -6.22 -2.42
CA SER A 317 6.90 -5.96 -3.69
C SER A 317 7.58 -4.92 -4.59
N ARG A 318 8.61 -4.23 -4.08
CA ARG A 318 9.33 -3.16 -4.78
C ARG A 318 10.76 -3.58 -5.10
N ARG A 319 11.30 -3.20 -6.25
CA ARG A 319 12.68 -3.53 -6.71
C ARG A 319 13.77 -3.32 -5.65
N GLN A 320 13.69 -2.21 -4.91
CA GLN A 320 14.65 -1.88 -3.86
C GLN A 320 14.54 -2.78 -2.62
N GLU A 321 13.36 -3.35 -2.35
CA GLU A 321 13.14 -4.30 -1.26
C GLU A 321 13.70 -5.66 -1.66
N VAL A 322 13.38 -6.14 -2.87
CA VAL A 322 13.96 -7.38 -3.43
C VAL A 322 15.48 -7.30 -3.44
N LYS A 323 16.08 -6.21 -3.96
CA LYS A 323 17.54 -6.00 -3.97
C LYS A 323 18.19 -6.05 -2.57
N ARG A 324 17.45 -5.74 -1.50
CA ARG A 324 17.96 -5.77 -0.10
C ARG A 324 17.76 -7.12 0.58
N HIS A 325 16.66 -7.82 0.30
CA HIS A 325 16.28 -9.05 1.01
C HIS A 325 16.56 -10.32 0.22
N TRP A 326 16.61 -10.29 -1.11
CA TRP A 326 16.71 -11.50 -1.95
C TRP A 326 17.88 -12.39 -1.55
N ARG A 327 19.10 -11.84 -1.52
CA ARG A 327 20.31 -12.58 -1.15
C ARG A 327 20.14 -13.33 0.18
N ILE A 328 19.64 -12.64 1.21
CA ILE A 328 19.52 -13.22 2.55
C ILE A 328 18.38 -14.25 2.65
N VAL A 329 17.22 -14.02 2.01
CA VAL A 329 16.14 -15.04 2.04
C VAL A 329 16.49 -16.26 1.20
N ARG A 330 17.25 -16.08 0.11
CA ARG A 330 17.82 -17.17 -0.69
C ARG A 330 18.85 -17.99 0.09
N GLU A 331 19.82 -17.32 0.73
CA GLU A 331 20.82 -17.98 1.58
C GLU A 331 20.14 -18.73 2.74
N ALA A 332 19.07 -18.18 3.33
CA ALA A 332 18.27 -18.88 4.34
C ALA A 332 17.56 -20.12 3.76
N ALA A 333 16.95 -20.01 2.58
CA ALA A 333 16.29 -21.14 1.92
C ALA A 333 17.27 -22.28 1.59
N ALA A 334 18.48 -21.96 1.14
CA ALA A 334 19.54 -22.96 0.91
C ALA A 334 19.90 -23.73 2.20
N LEU A 335 19.98 -23.03 3.35
CA LEU A 335 20.20 -23.65 4.66
C LEU A 335 19.01 -24.50 5.14
N VAL A 336 17.78 -24.15 4.73
CA VAL A 336 16.58 -24.97 4.97
C VAL A 336 16.65 -26.25 4.14
N THR A 337 16.85 -26.16 2.82
CA THR A 337 16.92 -27.33 1.93
C THR A 337 18.09 -28.27 2.29
N ALA A 338 19.22 -27.74 2.77
CA ALA A 338 20.33 -28.56 3.26
C ALA A 338 19.98 -29.40 4.50
N GLN A 339 19.06 -28.94 5.36
CA GLN A 339 18.58 -29.67 6.54
C GLN A 339 17.31 -30.49 6.26
N ARG A 340 16.53 -30.09 5.24
CA ARG A 340 15.26 -30.69 4.85
C ARG A 340 15.17 -30.76 3.31
N PRO A 341 15.81 -31.76 2.67
CA PRO A 341 15.81 -31.91 1.21
C PRO A 341 14.42 -32.17 0.61
N ASP A 342 13.47 -32.61 1.43
CA ASP A 342 12.07 -32.78 1.09
C ASP A 342 11.34 -31.44 0.84
N VAL A 343 11.80 -30.33 1.40
CA VAL A 343 11.14 -29.02 1.30
C VAL A 343 11.33 -28.39 -0.08
N GLN A 344 10.23 -27.92 -0.67
CA GLN A 344 10.21 -27.11 -1.88
C GLN A 344 10.21 -25.62 -1.55
N ILE A 345 10.82 -24.78 -2.40
CA ILE A 345 10.94 -23.33 -2.16
C ILE A 345 10.26 -22.55 -3.29
N VAL A 346 9.41 -21.59 -2.93
CA VAL A 346 8.78 -20.67 -3.88
C VAL A 346 8.88 -19.23 -3.38
N VAL A 347 9.17 -18.28 -4.27
CA VAL A 347 9.20 -16.85 -3.96
C VAL A 347 8.03 -16.12 -4.63
N ALA A 348 7.34 -15.30 -3.84
CA ALA A 348 6.41 -14.29 -4.33
C ALA A 348 7.22 -13.14 -4.94
N GLY A 349 7.33 -13.17 -6.27
CA GLY A 349 8.14 -12.26 -7.06
C GLY A 349 7.39 -11.04 -7.60
N THR A 350 8.12 -10.15 -8.27
CA THR A 350 7.55 -9.03 -9.03
C THR A 350 8.31 -8.84 -10.34
N ALA A 351 7.58 -8.59 -11.43
CA ALA A 351 8.17 -8.34 -12.76
C ALA A 351 9.08 -7.10 -12.83
N HIS A 352 9.12 -6.27 -11.78
CA HIS A 352 9.99 -5.10 -11.69
C HIS A 352 11.29 -5.36 -10.91
N ALA A 353 11.62 -6.61 -10.59
CA ALA A 353 12.80 -6.96 -9.81
C ALA A 353 13.55 -8.18 -10.37
N ASP A 354 14.85 -8.19 -10.08
CA ASP A 354 15.80 -9.20 -10.54
C ASP A 354 16.03 -10.24 -9.42
N TYR A 355 16.01 -11.52 -9.76
CA TYR A 355 16.20 -12.65 -8.84
C TYR A 355 17.45 -13.47 -9.23
N PRO A 356 18.67 -12.92 -9.10
CA PRO A 356 19.91 -13.60 -9.51
C PRO A 356 20.13 -14.91 -8.75
N ASP A 357 20.75 -15.88 -9.44
CA ASP A 357 21.06 -17.23 -9.00
C ASP A 357 19.95 -17.86 -8.12
N PRO A 358 18.73 -18.10 -8.65
CA PRO A 358 17.62 -18.63 -7.86
C PRO A 358 17.80 -20.10 -7.48
N GLY A 359 18.66 -20.86 -8.18
CA GLY A 359 18.85 -22.28 -7.93
C GLY A 359 17.53 -23.04 -8.10
N GLY A 360 17.20 -23.91 -7.15
CA GLY A 360 15.93 -24.66 -7.11
C GLY A 360 14.72 -23.88 -6.57
N ILE A 361 14.76 -22.54 -6.51
CA ILE A 361 13.64 -21.71 -6.03
C ILE A 361 12.71 -21.36 -7.20
N THR A 362 11.45 -21.76 -7.12
CA THR A 362 10.40 -21.35 -8.08
C THR A 362 10.10 -19.86 -7.92
N VAL A 363 10.26 -19.07 -8.98
CA VAL A 363 9.98 -17.62 -8.98
C VAL A 363 8.59 -17.36 -9.57
N HIS A 364 7.60 -17.08 -8.72
CA HIS A 364 6.23 -16.77 -9.16
C HIS A 364 6.03 -15.26 -9.30
N LEU A 365 5.79 -14.78 -10.52
CA LEU A 365 5.59 -13.35 -10.80
C LEU A 365 4.12 -12.90 -10.84
N GLY A 366 3.18 -13.83 -10.57
CA GLY A 366 1.74 -13.55 -10.56
C GLY A 366 1.21 -13.09 -9.19
N ASP A 367 -0.07 -13.36 -8.91
CA ASP A 367 -0.68 -13.01 -7.62
C ASP A 367 0.05 -13.74 -6.45
N PRO A 368 0.58 -13.02 -5.44
CA PRO A 368 1.23 -13.62 -4.29
C PRO A 368 0.29 -14.49 -3.43
N LEU A 369 -1.04 -14.38 -3.58
CA LEU A 369 -2.02 -15.22 -2.89
C LEU A 369 -1.78 -16.71 -3.11
N LEU A 370 -1.33 -17.12 -4.31
CA LEU A 370 -0.98 -18.51 -4.61
C LEU A 370 0.21 -18.98 -3.74
N VAL A 371 1.22 -18.14 -3.55
CA VAL A 371 2.41 -18.46 -2.75
C VAL A 371 2.06 -18.55 -1.26
N PHE A 372 1.21 -17.65 -0.76
CA PHE A 372 0.68 -17.73 0.60
C PHE A 372 -0.16 -18.99 0.83
N ALA A 373 -0.97 -19.40 -0.15
CA ALA A 373 -1.81 -20.59 -0.06
C ALA A 373 -1.02 -21.91 -0.12
N ALA A 374 0.03 -21.97 -0.94
CA ALA A 374 0.85 -23.18 -1.13
C ALA A 374 1.82 -23.48 0.02
N ALA A 375 2.25 -22.46 0.75
CA ALA A 375 3.27 -22.55 1.78
C ALA A 375 2.75 -23.10 3.13
N ASP A 376 3.57 -23.92 3.81
CA ASP A 376 3.32 -24.34 5.20
C ASP A 376 3.86 -23.32 6.20
N ALA A 377 4.95 -22.65 5.83
CA ALA A 377 5.55 -21.51 6.54
C ALA A 377 6.25 -20.57 5.55
N GLY A 378 6.58 -19.34 6.00
CA GLY A 378 7.27 -18.36 5.16
C GLY A 378 8.29 -17.45 5.84
N ILE A 379 9.18 -16.88 5.02
CA ILE A 379 10.09 -15.79 5.42
C ILE A 379 9.52 -14.48 4.86
N CYS A 380 8.91 -13.68 5.72
CA CYS A 380 8.17 -12.48 5.33
C CYS A 380 8.94 -11.19 5.60
N LYS A 381 9.06 -10.33 4.59
CA LYS A 381 9.48 -8.94 4.78
C LYS A 381 8.44 -8.19 5.64
N SER A 382 8.92 -7.42 6.61
CA SER A 382 8.08 -6.59 7.48
C SER A 382 7.16 -5.63 6.70
N GLY A 383 5.85 -5.70 6.94
CA GLY A 383 4.81 -4.90 6.26
C GLY A 383 3.49 -5.65 6.10
N THR A 384 2.65 -5.23 5.15
CA THR A 384 1.33 -5.82 4.84
C THR A 384 1.38 -7.32 4.56
N THR A 385 2.49 -7.81 3.99
CA THR A 385 2.82 -9.24 3.82
C THR A 385 2.60 -10.07 5.08
N THR A 386 2.84 -9.50 6.28
CA THR A 386 2.61 -10.20 7.56
C THR A 386 1.13 -10.35 7.91
N LEU A 387 0.27 -9.44 7.44
CA LEU A 387 -1.19 -9.57 7.56
C LEU A 387 -1.78 -10.46 6.47
N GLU A 388 -1.22 -10.43 5.26
CA GLU A 388 -1.59 -11.36 4.17
C GLU A 388 -1.28 -12.81 4.56
N ALA A 389 -0.10 -13.06 5.14
CA ALA A 389 0.26 -14.33 5.75
C ALA A 389 -0.71 -14.74 6.88
N ALA A 390 -1.12 -13.81 7.75
CA ALA A 390 -2.11 -14.09 8.79
C ALA A 390 -3.48 -14.46 8.20
N VAL A 391 -3.93 -13.78 7.15
CA VAL A 391 -5.20 -14.09 6.45
C VAL A 391 -5.16 -15.46 5.76
N ALA A 392 -4.02 -15.85 5.18
CA ALA A 392 -3.82 -17.17 4.58
C ALA A 392 -3.54 -18.31 5.59
N ASP A 393 -3.53 -18.01 6.90
CA ASP A 393 -3.08 -18.92 7.96
C ASP A 393 -1.70 -19.56 7.67
N MET A 394 -0.75 -18.73 7.22
CA MET A 394 0.63 -19.12 6.94
C MET A 394 1.55 -18.66 8.09
N PRO A 395 2.04 -19.58 8.94
CA PRO A 395 3.17 -19.37 9.84
C PRO A 395 4.33 -18.62 9.18
N MET A 396 5.00 -17.73 9.92
CA MET A 396 6.10 -16.93 9.37
C MET A 396 7.17 -16.57 10.38
N VAL A 397 8.37 -16.28 9.85
CA VAL A 397 9.38 -15.45 10.50
C VAL A 397 9.45 -14.09 9.80
N ILE A 398 9.68 -13.01 10.54
CA ILE A 398 9.68 -11.65 10.00
C ILE A 398 11.12 -11.17 9.85
N THR A 399 11.45 -10.61 8.69
CA THR A 399 12.78 -10.05 8.40
C THR A 399 12.68 -8.62 7.85
N TYR A 400 13.66 -7.78 8.17
CA TYR A 400 13.81 -6.49 7.49
C TYR A 400 15.22 -5.93 7.56
N ARG A 401 15.71 -5.38 6.43
CA ARG A 401 16.98 -4.67 6.32
C ARG A 401 16.80 -3.33 5.59
N VAL A 402 17.36 -2.28 6.18
CA VAL A 402 17.49 -0.95 5.56
C VAL A 402 18.96 -0.52 5.56
N HIS A 403 19.27 0.60 4.92
CA HIS A 403 20.61 1.16 4.97
C HIS A 403 20.99 1.50 6.43
N PRO A 404 22.23 1.26 6.91
CA PRO A 404 22.59 1.49 8.32
C PRO A 404 22.30 2.90 8.83
N ILE A 405 22.50 3.93 7.99
CA ILE A 405 22.13 5.33 8.30
C ILE A 405 20.61 5.46 8.48
N SER A 406 19.81 4.87 7.59
CA SER A 406 18.35 4.86 7.71
C SER A 406 17.89 4.14 8.98
N TRP A 407 18.56 3.05 9.38
CA TRP A 407 18.26 2.37 10.64
C TRP A 407 18.60 3.23 11.86
N PHE A 408 19.76 3.89 11.86
CA PHE A 408 20.20 4.78 12.94
C PHE A 408 19.29 6.01 13.12
N ILE A 409 18.69 6.49 12.03
CA ILE A 409 17.63 7.52 12.06
C ILE A 409 16.32 6.89 12.55
N ALA A 410 15.90 5.76 11.99
CA ALA A 410 14.67 5.07 12.36
C ALA A 410 14.63 4.75 13.86
N GLY A 411 15.70 4.22 14.45
CA GLY A 411 15.79 3.92 15.89
C GLY A 411 15.69 5.13 16.84
N ARG A 412 15.65 6.38 16.33
CA ARG A 412 15.35 7.58 17.12
C ARG A 412 13.95 8.16 16.88
N VAL A 413 13.33 7.81 15.75
CA VAL A 413 12.09 8.42 15.26
C VAL A 413 10.91 7.45 15.38
N VAL A 414 11.17 6.17 15.15
CA VAL A 414 10.20 5.08 15.26
C VAL A 414 9.98 4.72 16.72
N ARG A 415 8.71 4.56 17.12
CA ARG A 415 8.28 4.38 18.53
C ARG A 415 7.50 3.09 18.78
N VAL A 416 7.55 2.14 17.86
CA VAL A 416 6.80 0.88 17.96
C VAL A 416 7.67 -0.24 18.52
N GLN A 417 7.05 -1.14 19.29
CA GLN A 417 7.70 -2.30 19.88
C GLN A 417 8.03 -3.39 18.85
N TRP A 418 7.20 -3.49 17.82
CA TRP A 418 7.29 -4.47 16.74
C TRP A 418 7.29 -3.76 15.38
N ALA A 419 8.03 -4.30 14.41
CA ALA A 419 7.99 -3.84 13.02
C ALA A 419 6.92 -4.57 12.20
N GLY A 420 6.57 -5.81 12.58
CA GLY A 420 5.54 -6.63 11.98
C GLY A 420 4.14 -6.14 12.30
N LEU A 421 3.31 -5.91 11.28
CA LEU A 421 1.92 -5.52 11.48
C LEU A 421 1.10 -6.61 12.19
N VAL A 422 1.42 -7.89 11.94
CA VAL A 422 0.82 -9.04 12.66
C VAL A 422 1.00 -8.93 14.18
N ASN A 423 2.21 -8.60 14.65
CA ASN A 423 2.52 -8.44 16.07
C ASN A 423 1.87 -7.17 16.66
N LEU A 424 1.84 -6.08 15.89
CA LEU A 424 1.17 -4.83 16.29
C LEU A 424 -0.35 -4.99 16.45
N VAL A 425 -1.00 -5.76 15.56
CA VAL A 425 -2.44 -6.07 15.65
C VAL A 425 -2.73 -7.06 16.80
N ALA A 426 -1.83 -8.01 17.05
CA ALA A 426 -1.92 -8.93 18.18
C ALA A 426 -1.65 -8.27 19.55
N GLY A 427 -0.82 -7.23 19.59
CA GLY A 427 -0.33 -6.63 20.84
C GLY A 427 0.68 -7.49 21.59
N TYR A 428 1.24 -8.51 20.93
CA TYR A 428 2.33 -9.36 21.41
C TYR A 428 3.10 -9.99 20.23
N GLU A 429 4.23 -10.63 20.49
CA GLU A 429 5.03 -11.31 19.45
C GLU A 429 4.38 -12.65 19.04
N VAL A 430 3.58 -12.64 17.97
CA VAL A 430 3.03 -13.83 17.31
C VAL A 430 4.06 -14.46 16.37
N ALA A 431 4.86 -13.62 15.70
CA ALA A 431 5.90 -14.05 14.77
C ALA A 431 7.25 -13.41 15.10
N PRO A 432 8.34 -14.20 15.18
CA PRO A 432 9.62 -13.71 15.65
C PRO A 432 10.24 -12.71 14.66
N GLU A 433 10.77 -11.61 15.19
CA GLU A 433 11.34 -10.52 14.38
C GLU A 433 12.87 -10.52 14.33
N PHE A 434 13.41 -10.77 13.14
CA PHE A 434 14.84 -10.80 12.85
C PHE A 434 15.23 -9.57 12.01
N LEU A 435 15.46 -8.45 12.69
CA LEU A 435 15.72 -7.14 12.07
C LEU A 435 17.22 -6.81 11.98
N GLN A 436 17.63 -6.12 10.92
CA GLN A 436 18.99 -5.61 10.65
C GLN A 436 20.12 -6.62 10.89
N ALA A 437 20.82 -6.53 12.03
CA ALA A 437 21.96 -7.39 12.37
C ALA A 437 21.53 -8.80 12.82
N ARG A 438 20.28 -8.95 13.28
CA ARG A 438 19.65 -10.27 13.52
C ARG A 438 19.06 -10.87 12.24
N ALA A 439 18.84 -10.06 11.19
CA ALA A 439 18.53 -10.57 9.86
C ALA A 439 19.80 -11.22 9.28
N ARG A 440 19.99 -12.50 9.56
CA ARG A 440 21.04 -13.36 8.99
C ARG A 440 20.45 -14.66 8.44
N PRO A 441 21.06 -15.29 7.41
CA PRO A 441 20.55 -16.53 6.83
C PRO A 441 20.34 -17.67 7.85
N ASP A 442 21.31 -17.88 8.73
CA ASP A 442 21.31 -18.91 9.77
C ASP A 442 20.13 -18.75 10.74
N VAL A 443 19.88 -17.52 11.19
CA VAL A 443 18.81 -17.20 12.14
C VAL A 443 17.43 -17.33 11.49
N LEU A 444 17.29 -16.92 10.23
CA LEU A 444 16.03 -17.06 9.49
C LEU A 444 15.70 -18.52 9.21
N ALA A 445 16.69 -19.32 8.81
CA ALA A 445 16.52 -20.76 8.60
C ALA A 445 16.13 -21.47 9.90
N ALA A 446 16.89 -21.24 10.99
CA ALA A 446 16.59 -21.82 12.30
C ALA A 446 15.22 -21.41 12.85
N GLY A 447 14.77 -20.18 12.58
CA GLY A 447 13.46 -19.70 13.00
C GLY A 447 12.29 -20.31 12.21
N VAL A 448 12.47 -20.61 10.91
CA VAL A 448 11.38 -21.10 10.04
C VAL A 448 11.29 -22.62 9.98
N LEU A 449 12.40 -23.34 10.21
CA LEU A 449 12.44 -24.82 10.19
C LEU A 449 11.37 -25.49 11.09
N PRO A 450 11.14 -25.06 12.35
CA PRO A 450 10.08 -25.64 13.19
C PRO A 450 8.68 -25.43 12.62
N LEU A 451 8.46 -24.34 11.88
CA LEU A 451 7.16 -23.93 11.36
C LEU A 451 6.70 -24.77 10.16
N LEU A 452 7.62 -25.48 9.51
CA LEU A 452 7.36 -26.39 8.38
C LEU A 452 6.73 -27.73 8.80
N ASP A 453 6.62 -28.04 10.11
CA ASP A 453 5.81 -29.17 10.60
C ASP A 453 4.58 -28.64 11.35
N ALA A 454 3.38 -28.97 10.86
CA ALA A 454 2.11 -28.60 11.47
C ALA A 454 1.92 -29.15 12.90
N ARG A 455 2.62 -30.24 13.25
CA ARG A 455 2.59 -30.89 14.57
C ARG A 455 3.58 -30.26 15.56
N ASN A 456 4.45 -29.34 15.11
CA ASN A 456 5.35 -28.65 16.02
C ASN A 456 4.56 -27.67 16.93
N PRO A 457 4.82 -27.63 18.25
CA PRO A 457 4.17 -26.68 19.16
C PRO A 457 4.32 -25.21 18.77
N ALA A 458 5.44 -24.82 18.14
CA ALA A 458 5.65 -23.46 17.66
C ALA A 458 4.65 -23.09 16.55
N THR A 459 4.41 -24.01 15.61
CA THR A 459 3.46 -23.83 14.51
C THR A 459 2.04 -23.65 15.01
N ARG A 460 1.60 -24.46 15.99
CA ARG A 460 0.26 -24.34 16.60
C ARG A 460 0.07 -22.99 17.31
N ARG A 461 0.98 -22.64 18.22
CA ARG A 461 0.95 -21.34 18.94
C ARG A 461 0.93 -20.15 18.00
N GLN A 462 1.68 -20.24 16.89
CA GLN A 462 1.67 -19.17 15.91
C GLN A 462 0.33 -19.10 15.17
N ARG A 463 -0.25 -20.22 14.70
CA ARG A 463 -1.59 -20.24 14.07
C ARG A 463 -2.69 -19.72 15.00
N GLU A 464 -2.64 -20.02 16.28
CA GLU A 464 -3.52 -19.43 17.32
C GLU A 464 -3.39 -17.89 17.36
N GLY A 465 -2.16 -17.36 17.32
CA GLY A 465 -1.91 -15.92 17.21
C GLY A 465 -2.34 -15.30 15.87
N LEU A 466 -2.17 -16.02 14.75
CA LEU A 466 -2.67 -15.58 13.44
C LEU A 466 -4.21 -15.53 13.42
N GLN A 467 -4.89 -16.45 14.12
CA GLN A 467 -6.34 -16.42 14.29
C GLN A 467 -6.79 -15.15 15.03
N ILE A 468 -6.16 -14.83 16.17
CA ILE A 468 -6.44 -13.58 16.90
C ILE A 468 -6.24 -12.36 16.00
N VAL A 469 -5.22 -12.35 15.14
CA VAL A 469 -5.03 -11.28 14.15
C VAL A 469 -6.15 -11.26 13.11
N ARG A 470 -6.51 -12.40 12.50
CA ARG A 470 -7.61 -12.50 11.52
C ARG A 470 -8.95 -11.98 12.03
N ASP A 471 -9.22 -12.17 13.32
CA ASP A 471 -10.44 -11.70 13.98
C ASP A 471 -10.37 -10.19 14.26
N ARG A 472 -9.22 -9.70 14.72
CA ARG A 472 -8.96 -8.26 14.97
C ARG A 472 -8.87 -7.42 13.70
N LEU A 473 -8.64 -8.01 12.52
CA LEU A 473 -8.78 -7.34 11.23
C LEU A 473 -10.24 -7.02 10.87
N GLY A 474 -11.21 -7.51 11.65
CA GLY A 474 -12.63 -7.24 11.50
C GLY A 474 -13.33 -8.12 10.46
N ALA A 475 -14.64 -7.90 10.32
CA ALA A 475 -15.45 -8.56 9.29
C ALA A 475 -15.15 -8.00 7.88
N PRO A 476 -15.41 -8.77 6.80
CA PRO A 476 -15.45 -8.23 5.44
C PRO A 476 -16.41 -7.04 5.29
N GLY A 477 -16.29 -6.31 4.20
CA GLY A 477 -17.11 -5.15 3.85
C GLY A 477 -16.47 -3.79 4.17
N ALA A 478 -15.14 -3.67 4.10
CA ALA A 478 -14.45 -2.43 4.44
C ALA A 478 -14.82 -1.31 3.46
N ALA A 479 -14.87 -1.61 2.16
CA ALA A 479 -15.27 -0.65 1.13
C ALA A 479 -16.71 -0.12 1.33
N GLN A 480 -17.64 -0.97 1.77
CA GLN A 480 -19.03 -0.62 2.05
C GLN A 480 -19.15 0.31 3.25
N ARG A 481 -18.39 0.06 4.33
CA ARG A 481 -18.34 0.95 5.50
C ARG A 481 -17.71 2.31 5.17
N VAL A 482 -16.71 2.36 4.28
CA VAL A 482 -16.17 3.63 3.76
C VAL A 482 -17.23 4.39 2.92
N ALA A 483 -17.97 3.70 2.05
CA ALA A 483 -19.06 4.31 1.27
C ALA A 483 -20.22 4.80 2.16
N GLU A 484 -20.47 4.14 3.29
CA GLU A 484 -21.42 4.59 4.32
C GLU A 484 -20.95 5.87 5.02
N LEU A 485 -19.69 5.94 5.45
CA LEU A 485 -19.10 7.15 6.02
C LEU A 485 -19.14 8.32 5.01
N ALA A 486 -18.80 8.07 3.75
CA ALA A 486 -18.89 9.04 2.67
C ALA A 486 -20.33 9.58 2.48
N ALA A 487 -21.32 8.70 2.42
CA ALA A 487 -22.73 9.08 2.30
C ALA A 487 -23.28 9.82 3.54
N GLY A 488 -22.62 9.70 4.70
CA GLY A 488 -22.93 10.47 5.91
C GLY A 488 -22.39 11.91 5.89
N LEU A 489 -21.29 12.16 5.17
CA LEU A 489 -20.63 13.48 5.08
C LEU A 489 -21.23 14.44 4.04
N ILE A 490 -22.10 13.93 3.16
CA ILE A 490 -22.71 14.67 2.05
C ILE A 490 -24.09 15.26 2.44
N ARG A 491 -24.57 14.96 3.65
CA ARG A 491 -25.92 15.32 4.14
C ARG A 491 -25.97 16.66 4.86
#